data_AF-A0A3M0WTT9-F1
#
_entry.id   AF-A0A3M0WTT9-F1
#
_cell.length_a   1.000
_cell.length_b   1.000
_cell.length_c   1.000
_cell.angle_alpha   90.00
_cell.angle_beta   90.00
_cell.angle_gamma   90.00
#
_symmetry.space_group_name_H-M   'P 1'
#
loop_
_entity.id
_entity.type
_entity.pdbx_description
1 polymer ?
#
loop_
_entity_poly.entity_id
_entity_poly.type
_entity_poly.pdbx_seq_one_letter_code
_entity_poly.pdbx_strand_id
1 'polypeptide(L)' 'MKKKPRILLYSHDTYGLGHLRRSLSIAGQIASDIPNAHQLLLTGSMVAGAFALPPRLDMIKLP' A
#
# COMPACT_ATOMS: atom_id res chain seq x y z
N MET A 1 7.17 9.39 23.56
CA MET A 1 6.86 8.26 22.63
C MET A 1 7.24 8.68 21.21
N LYS A 2 7.99 7.87 20.46
CA LYS A 2 8.23 8.15 19.03
C LYS A 2 6.88 8.11 18.29
N LYS A 3 6.62 9.14 17.46
CA LYS A 3 5.40 9.25 16.65
C LYS A 3 5.27 7.99 15.78
N LYS A 4 4.05 7.43 15.68
CA LYS A 4 3.75 6.30 14.79
C LYS A 4 3.18 6.86 13.48
N PRO A 5 3.94 6.88 12.38
CA PRO A 5 3.46 7.46 11.13
C PRO A 5 2.25 6.70 10.60
N ARG A 6 1.28 7.43 10.06
CA ARG A 6 0.13 6.88 9.32
C ARG A 6 0.24 7.38 7.90
N ILE A 7 0.37 6.46 6.95
CA ILE A 7 0.71 6.76 5.56
C ILE A 7 -0.44 6.29 4.67
N LEU A 8 -0.90 7.16 3.78
CA LEU A 8 -1.86 6.82 2.73
C LEU A 8 -1.11 6.74 1.41
N LEU A 9 -1.21 5.59 0.74
CA LEU A 9 -0.76 5.40 -0.62
C LEU A 9 -2.00 5.39 -1.51
N TYR A 10 -1.97 6.14 -2.61
CA TYR A 10 -3.05 6.16 -3.58
C TYR A 10 -2.50 5.84 -4.96
N SER A 11 -3.18 4.91 -5.65
CA SER A 11 -2.86 4.50 -7.01
C SER A 11 -4.14 4.40 -7.81
N HIS A 12 -4.33 5.35 -8.72
CA HIS A 12 -5.43 5.37 -9.67
C HIS A 12 -5.15 4.39 -10.82
N ASP A 13 -5.11 3.10 -10.52
CA ASP A 13 -4.85 2.06 -11.51
C ASP A 13 -6.17 1.48 -11.98
N THR A 14 -6.53 1.69 -13.24
CA THR A 14 -7.70 1.04 -13.85
C THR A 14 -7.32 -0.36 -14.34
N TYR A 15 -6.31 -0.43 -15.23
CA TYR A 15 -5.83 -1.67 -15.87
C TYR A 15 -4.32 -1.93 -15.72
N GLY A 16 -3.53 -0.93 -15.32
CA GLY A 16 -2.08 -1.06 -15.21
C GLY A 16 -1.66 -1.71 -13.89
N LEU A 17 -0.88 -2.78 -13.92
CA LEU A 17 -0.30 -3.39 -12.71
C LEU A 17 0.89 -2.60 -12.15
N GLY A 18 1.43 -1.67 -12.95
CA GLY A 18 2.68 -0.98 -12.65
C GLY A 18 2.63 -0.15 -11.38
N HIS A 19 1.58 0.66 -11.17
CA HIS A 19 1.55 1.51 -9.98
C HIS A 19 1.11 0.74 -8.74
N LEU A 20 0.27 -0.29 -8.85
CA LEU A 20 -0.06 -1.20 -7.76
C LEU A 20 1.20 -1.91 -7.26
N ARG A 21 1.98 -2.53 -8.17
CA ARG A 21 3.24 -3.21 -7.81
C ARG A 21 4.25 -2.24 -7.21
N ARG A 22 4.40 -1.05 -7.79
CA ARG A 22 5.27 0.00 -7.24
C ARG A 22 4.83 0.45 -5.85
N SER A 23 3.53 0.67 -5.64
CA SER A 23 2.96 1.07 -4.35
C SER A 23 3.22 0.00 -3.29
N LEU A 24 3.04 -1.27 -3.62
CA LEU A 24 3.34 -2.40 -2.74
C LEU A 24 4.84 -2.49 -2.43
N SER A 25 5.73 -2.31 -3.41
CA SER A 25 7.18 -2.30 -3.17
C SER A 25 7.61 -1.15 -2.24
N ILE A 26 7.07 0.06 -2.45
CA ILE A 26 7.33 1.20 -1.56
C ILE A 26 6.81 0.91 -0.15
N ALA A 27 5.59 0.36 -0.04
CA ALA A 27 5.00 0.02 1.26
C ALA A 27 5.82 -1.04 2.02
N GLY A 28 6.38 -2.01 1.29
CA GLY A 28 7.30 -3.00 1.83
C GLY A 28 8.57 -2.38 2.40
N GLN A 29 9.20 -1.45 1.66
CA GLN A 29 10.40 -0.77 2.13
C GLN A 29 10.08 0.11 3.36
N ILE A 30 8.97 0.84 3.35
CA ILE A 30 8.51 1.62 4.51
C ILE A 30 8.29 0.73 5.73
N ALA A 31 7.69 -0.47 5.55
CA ALA A 31 7.48 -1.41 6.64
C ALA A 31 8.80 -1.95 7.20
N SER A 32 9.84 -2.09 6.38
CA SER A 32 11.19 -2.48 6.82
C SER A 32 11.86 -1.35 7.60
N ASP A 33 11.89 -0.15 7.04
CA ASP A 33 12.67 0.97 7.59
C ASP A 33 12.00 1.66 8.79
N ILE A 34 10.66 1.59 8.84
CA ILE A 34 9.85 2.20 9.90
C ILE A 34 8.92 1.14 10.50
N PRO A 35 9.41 0.31 11.45
CA PRO A 35 8.66 -0.83 12.00
C PRO A 35 7.35 -0.46 12.70
N ASN A 36 7.14 0.80 13.07
CA ASN A 36 5.93 1.30 13.73
C ASN A 36 5.01 2.12 12.81
N ALA A 37 5.31 2.21 11.51
CA ALA A 37 4.43 2.84 10.53
C ALA A 37 3.26 1.92 10.18
N HIS A 38 2.07 2.52 10.11
CA HIS A 38 0.86 1.91 9.57
C HIS A 38 0.50 2.57 8.25
N GLN A 39 0.00 1.77 7.32
CA GLN A 39 -0.15 2.15 5.93
C GLN A 39 -1.54 1.75 5.43
N LEU A 40 -2.13 2.55 4.56
CA LEU A 40 -3.36 2.23 3.83
C LEU A 40 -3.13 2.47 2.35
N LEU A 41 -3.40 1.47 1.50
CA LEU A 41 -3.39 1.61 0.05
C LEU A 41 -4.81 1.74 -0.48
N LEU A 42 -5.10 2.84 -1.17
CA LEU A 42 -6.32 3.03 -1.94
C LEU A 42 -6.02 2.78 -3.41
N THR A 43 -6.77 1.88 -4.06
CA THR A 43 -6.58 1.58 -5.48
C THR A 43 -7.88 1.34 -6.22
N GLY A 44 -7.96 1.80 -7.47
CA GLY A 44 -9.04 1.41 -8.40
C GLY A 44 -8.80 0.06 -9.08
N SER A 45 -7.68 -0.61 -8.80
CA SER A 45 -7.25 -1.77 -9.57
C SER A 45 -8.22 -2.95 -9.42
N MET A 46 -8.62 -3.51 -10.56
CA MET A 46 -9.42 -4.74 -10.66
C MET A 46 -8.75 -5.94 -9.96
N VAL A 47 -7.43 -5.93 -9.79
CA VAL A 47 -6.64 -7.06 -9.27
C VAL A 47 -6.05 -6.78 -7.88
N ALA A 48 -6.62 -5.84 -7.13
CA ALA A 48 -6.10 -5.45 -5.82
C ALA A 48 -5.83 -6.67 -4.91
N GLY A 49 -6.73 -7.66 -4.89
CA GLY A 49 -6.58 -8.90 -4.09
C GLY A 49 -5.59 -9.95 -4.62
N ALA A 50 -4.92 -9.71 -5.75
CA ALA A 50 -4.03 -10.68 -6.38
C ALA A 50 -2.60 -10.70 -5.80
N PHE A 51 -2.27 -9.80 -4.86
CA PHE A 51 -0.92 -9.64 -4.31
C PHE A 51 -0.90 -9.80 -2.79
N ALA A 52 0.22 -10.31 -2.28
CA ALA A 52 0.46 -10.31 -0.84
C ALA A 52 0.67 -8.87 -0.34
N LEU A 53 0.06 -8.56 0.81
CA LEU A 53 0.21 -7.26 1.45
C LEU A 53 1.45 -7.23 2.33
N PRO A 54 2.29 -6.19 2.23
CA PRO A 54 3.36 -5.94 3.18
C PRO A 54 2.87 -5.80 4.63
N PRO A 55 3.74 -5.98 5.63
CA PRO A 55 3.38 -5.81 7.04
C PRO A 55 2.77 -4.43 7.33
N ARG A 56 1.66 -4.43 8.08
CA ARG A 56 0.96 -3.21 8.54
C ARG A 56 0.43 -2.34 7.39
N LEU A 57 0.21 -2.93 6.22
CA LEU A 57 -0.53 -2.32 5.12
C LEU A 57 -1.93 -2.92 5.05
N ASP A 58 -2.93 -2.06 5.18
CA ASP A 58 -4.31 -2.38 4.78
C ASP A 58 -4.54 -1.86 3.35
N MET A 59 -5.53 -2.43 2.64
CA MET A 59 -5.84 -2.01 1.28
C MET A 59 -7.35 -1.93 1.06
N ILE A 60 -7.79 -0.85 0.40
CA ILE A 60 -9.18 -0.63 0.00
C ILE A 60 -9.22 -0.48 -1.52
N LYS A 61 -10.03 -1.33 -2.15
CA LYS A 61 -10.39 -1.22 -3.57
C LYS A 61 -11.55 -0.25 -3.72
N LEU A 62 -11.37 0.80 -4.50
CA LEU A 62 -12.42 1.76 -4.84
C LEU A 62 -13.29 1.22 -5.98
N PRO A 63 -14.57 1.64 -6.08
CA PRO A 63 -15.51 1.18 -7.11
C PRO A 63 -14.92 1.21 -8.51
#